data_AF-A0A818CXX2-F1
#
_entry.id   AF-A0A818CXX2-F1
#
_cell.length_a   1.000
_cell.length_b   1.000
_cell.length_c   1.000
_cell.angle_alpha   90.00
_cell.angle_beta   90.00
_cell.angle_gamma   90.00
#
_symmetry.space_group_name_H-M   'P 1'
#
loop_
_entity.id
_entity.type
_entity.pdbx_description
1 polymer ?
#
loop_
_entity_poly.entity_id
_entity_poly.type
_entity_poly.pdbx_seq_one_letter_code
_entity_poly.pdbx_strand_id
1 'polypeptide(L)'
;MTSIRLIHITILSTDKLLTFQSFLYKIFWSFVPVLPTRSKRNEWPIQYYFILIVAKLLINDWIYRWISNCGTRVTYESILMLYVYLISISYIVDAIAVIVRILTLDKYTLESCNDFPIFSLSLREFWGQRYNRWVGTIFKESIFEPIRSEFSSSTIGGLTTFIVSGLFHVHAAYVTFGDISTLFPSFMFFFLHALKSLAKKAKELKATVHLPRIGVGSQGFNWYGTEKLIKKYLSSRGISTYIYYFKRESATTNNKRSNEQSYGNNKRLSIEKGINNINRLKLHMPSYLSGIHVFFHDIDENTKKRLQRFVYAFDGDIDETADANTTTHILAAGNCQDILALQDACPNARVINIEWLDACISNGTRLNTDIYEL
;
A
#
# COMPACT_ATOMS: atom_id res chain seq x y z
N MET A 1 -20.45 -23.94 -20.64
CA MET A 1 -19.20 -24.71 -20.66
C MET A 1 -18.65 -24.76 -19.26
N THR A 2 -18.89 -25.88 -18.58
CA THR A 2 -18.48 -26.18 -17.21
C THR A 2 -16.95 -26.28 -17.16
N SER A 3 -16.31 -25.20 -16.73
CA SER A 3 -14.91 -25.20 -16.30
C SER A 3 -14.70 -26.35 -15.32
N ILE A 4 -13.75 -27.23 -15.58
CA ILE A 4 -13.34 -28.29 -14.64
C ILE A 4 -12.79 -27.57 -13.40
N ARG A 5 -13.68 -27.37 -12.43
CA ARG A 5 -13.45 -26.72 -11.14
C ARG A 5 -12.97 -27.80 -10.19
N LEU A 6 -11.66 -27.87 -9.99
CA LEU A 6 -11.06 -28.37 -8.75
C LEU A 6 -9.57 -28.03 -8.81
N ILE A 7 -9.20 -26.85 -8.31
CA ILE A 7 -7.85 -26.62 -7.84
C ILE A 7 -7.76 -27.44 -6.56
N HIS A 8 -7.26 -28.67 -6.66
CA HIS A 8 -6.86 -29.39 -5.47
C HIS A 8 -5.67 -28.64 -4.88
N ILE A 9 -5.80 -28.27 -3.60
CA ILE A 9 -4.85 -27.47 -2.83
C ILE A 9 -3.62 -28.35 -2.46
N THR A 10 -3.09 -29.11 -3.41
CA THR A 10 -1.92 -30.00 -3.23
C THR A 10 -0.61 -29.21 -3.20
N ILE A 11 -0.62 -27.93 -3.59
CA ILE A 11 0.50 -26.99 -3.38
C ILE A 11 0.73 -26.69 -1.88
N LEU A 12 -0.26 -26.96 -1.02
CA LEU A 12 -0.13 -26.86 0.45
C LEU A 12 0.27 -28.18 1.14
N SER A 13 0.43 -29.30 0.40
CA SER A 13 0.92 -30.55 0.98
C SER A 13 2.44 -30.47 1.12
N THR A 14 2.89 -30.28 2.36
CA THR A 14 4.28 -30.41 2.79
C THR A 14 4.63 -31.89 2.96
N ASP A 15 4.63 -32.65 1.88
CA ASP A 15 5.29 -33.96 1.92
C ASP A 15 6.79 -33.74 2.01
N LYS A 16 7.42 -34.20 3.11
CA LYS A 16 8.83 -33.99 3.43
C LYS A 16 9.83 -34.60 2.43
N LEU A 17 9.37 -35.40 1.46
CA LEU A 17 10.21 -36.03 0.44
C LEU A 17 9.54 -35.93 -0.93
N LEU A 18 10.23 -35.31 -1.90
CA LEU A 18 9.83 -35.29 -3.31
C LEU A 18 9.99 -36.71 -3.89
N THR A 19 8.95 -37.55 -3.80
CA THR A 19 8.92 -38.82 -4.53
C THR A 19 8.59 -38.57 -6.00
N PHE A 20 9.11 -39.40 -6.92
CA PHE A 20 8.80 -39.32 -8.35
C PHE A 20 7.29 -39.34 -8.64
N GLN A 21 6.54 -40.07 -7.82
CA GLN A 21 5.08 -40.14 -7.89
C GLN A 21 4.41 -38.84 -7.43
N SER A 22 4.85 -38.22 -6.32
CA SER A 22 4.37 -36.90 -5.86
C SER A 22 4.69 -35.81 -6.90
N PHE A 23 5.85 -35.90 -7.56
CA PHE A 23 6.27 -35.02 -8.65
C PHE A 23 5.35 -35.14 -9.88
N LEU A 24 5.04 -36.36 -10.33
CA LEU A 24 4.10 -36.58 -11.43
C LEU A 24 2.69 -36.08 -11.11
N TYR A 25 2.18 -36.32 -9.90
CA TYR A 25 0.89 -35.76 -9.48
C TYR A 25 0.90 -34.23 -9.50
N LYS A 26 1.94 -33.58 -8.95
CA LYS A 26 2.07 -32.11 -8.95
C LYS A 26 2.16 -31.52 -10.36
N ILE A 27 2.78 -32.23 -11.31
CA ILE A 27 2.80 -31.85 -12.74
C ILE A 27 1.44 -32.04 -13.41
N PHE A 28 0.74 -33.15 -13.15
CA PHE A 28 -0.61 -33.38 -13.69
C PHE A 28 -1.63 -32.35 -13.19
N TRP A 29 -1.39 -31.77 -12.00
CA TRP A 29 -2.20 -30.69 -11.42
C TRP A 29 -1.84 -29.28 -11.94
N SER A 30 -0.82 -29.13 -12.79
CA SER A 30 -0.54 -27.87 -13.46
C SER A 30 -1.58 -27.65 -14.56
N PHE A 31 -2.76 -27.14 -14.20
CA PHE A 31 -3.79 -26.76 -15.18
C PHE A 31 -3.23 -25.67 -16.10
N VAL A 32 -2.81 -26.06 -17.29
CA VAL A 32 -2.43 -25.12 -18.34
C VAL A 32 -3.72 -24.61 -19.00
N PRO A 33 -3.99 -23.30 -19.03
CA PRO A 33 -5.22 -22.79 -19.62
C PRO A 33 -5.35 -23.22 -21.08
N VAL A 34 -6.44 -23.90 -21.42
CA VAL A 34 -6.76 -24.33 -22.78
C VAL A 34 -7.63 -23.27 -23.44
N LEU A 35 -7.19 -22.78 -24.61
CA LEU A 35 -7.85 -21.69 -25.32
C LEU A 35 -8.23 -22.13 -26.75
N PRO A 36 -9.28 -21.54 -27.36
CA PRO A 36 -9.58 -21.79 -28.76
C PRO A 36 -8.46 -21.27 -29.66
N THR A 37 -7.99 -22.09 -30.61
CA THR A 37 -6.87 -21.77 -31.54
C THR A 37 -7.13 -20.50 -32.36
N ARG A 38 -8.41 -20.24 -32.71
CA ARG A 38 -8.81 -19.03 -33.45
C ARG A 38 -8.60 -17.72 -32.68
N SER A 39 -8.38 -17.78 -31.36
CA SER A 39 -8.21 -16.58 -30.52
C SER A 39 -6.82 -15.94 -30.63
N LYS A 40 -5.81 -16.67 -31.14
CA LYS A 40 -4.42 -16.18 -31.25
C LYS A 40 -3.96 -16.13 -32.70
N ARG A 41 -3.61 -14.93 -33.15
CA ARG A 41 -3.20 -14.63 -34.54
C ARG A 41 -1.81 -15.19 -34.92
N ASN A 42 -1.04 -15.76 -33.98
CA ASN A 42 0.37 -16.15 -34.12
C ASN A 42 0.66 -17.52 -33.48
N GLU A 43 -0.15 -18.54 -33.72
CA GLU A 43 0.23 -19.91 -33.32
C GLU A 43 1.11 -20.57 -34.35
N TRP A 44 2.24 -21.11 -33.88
CA TRP A 44 3.15 -21.85 -34.74
C TRP A 44 2.47 -23.14 -35.24
N PRO A 45 2.84 -23.63 -36.43
CA PRO A 45 2.31 -24.88 -36.95
C PRO A 45 2.68 -26.06 -36.04
N ILE A 46 1.86 -27.12 -35.98
CA ILE A 46 2.07 -28.23 -35.03
C ILE A 46 3.45 -28.90 -35.21
N GLN A 47 3.96 -28.93 -36.44
CA GLN A 47 5.29 -29.43 -36.79
C GLN A 47 6.40 -28.67 -36.04
N TYR A 48 6.23 -27.36 -35.80
CA TYR A 48 7.18 -26.56 -35.04
C TYR A 48 7.28 -27.04 -33.58
N TYR A 49 6.16 -27.40 -32.95
CA TYR A 49 6.15 -27.94 -31.60
C TYR A 49 6.84 -29.32 -31.54
N PHE A 50 6.63 -30.18 -32.54
CA PHE A 50 7.36 -31.45 -32.63
C PHE A 50 8.88 -31.25 -32.73
N ILE A 51 9.32 -30.33 -33.59
CA ILE A 51 10.76 -30.00 -33.74
C ILE A 51 11.32 -29.46 -32.42
N LEU A 52 10.59 -28.56 -31.74
CA LEU A 52 11.00 -28.02 -30.44
C LEU A 52 11.10 -29.09 -29.35
N ILE A 53 10.15 -30.03 -29.28
CA ILE A 53 10.19 -31.14 -28.32
C ILE A 53 11.46 -31.96 -28.54
N VAL A 54 11.74 -32.36 -29.78
CA VAL A 54 12.94 -33.15 -30.12
C VAL A 54 14.21 -32.37 -29.76
N ALA A 55 14.30 -31.09 -30.15
CA ALA A 55 15.45 -30.25 -29.84
C ALA A 55 15.66 -30.09 -28.33
N LYS A 56 14.59 -29.83 -27.56
CA LYS A 56 14.65 -29.70 -26.10
C LYS A 56 15.07 -31.00 -25.42
N LEU A 57 14.59 -32.15 -25.89
CA LEU A 57 14.99 -33.46 -25.37
C LEU A 57 16.48 -33.72 -25.59
N LEU A 58 17.00 -33.45 -26.81
CA LEU A 58 18.41 -33.62 -27.13
C LEU A 58 19.30 -32.68 -26.31
N ILE A 59 18.91 -31.40 -26.17
CA ILE A 59 19.63 -30.43 -25.35
C ILE A 59 19.62 -30.86 -23.87
N ASN A 60 18.48 -31.32 -23.36
CA ASN A 60 18.35 -31.75 -21.97
C ASN A 60 19.21 -32.98 -21.67
N ASP A 61 19.19 -34.01 -22.53
CA ASP A 61 20.05 -35.19 -22.40
C ASP A 61 21.54 -34.80 -22.47
N TRP A 62 21.92 -33.89 -23.38
CA TRP A 62 23.29 -33.40 -23.49
C TRP A 62 23.75 -32.67 -22.21
N ILE A 63 22.93 -31.73 -21.69
CA ILE A 63 23.24 -31.01 -20.44
C ILE A 63 23.33 -31.98 -19.27
N TYR A 64 22.40 -32.93 -19.17
CA TYR A 64 22.39 -33.91 -18.09
C TYR A 64 23.66 -34.76 -18.09
N ARG A 65 24.06 -35.30 -19.25
CA ARG A 65 25.31 -36.07 -19.39
C ARG A 65 26.55 -35.22 -19.10
N TRP A 66 26.52 -33.94 -19.48
CA TRP A 66 27.60 -33.01 -19.19
C TRP A 66 27.74 -32.77 -17.68
N ILE A 67 26.63 -32.54 -16.97
CA ILE A 67 26.59 -32.43 -15.51
C ILE A 67 27.12 -33.70 -14.86
N SER A 68 26.63 -34.87 -15.27
CA SER A 68 27.01 -36.14 -14.64
C SER A 68 28.50 -36.45 -14.78
N ASN A 69 29.17 -35.87 -15.79
CA ASN A 69 30.60 -36.02 -16.04
C ASN A 69 31.44 -34.90 -15.40
N CYS A 70 30.83 -33.81 -14.94
CA CYS A 70 31.49 -32.79 -14.15
C CYS A 70 31.60 -33.31 -12.70
N GLY A 71 32.82 -33.61 -12.25
CA GLY A 71 33.05 -34.06 -10.87
C GLY A 71 32.49 -33.09 -9.83
N THR A 72 32.14 -33.64 -8.65
CA THR A 72 31.34 -33.08 -7.52
C THR A 72 31.87 -31.80 -6.84
N ARG A 73 32.75 -31.04 -7.49
CA ARG A 73 33.43 -29.87 -6.92
C ARG A 73 32.80 -28.54 -7.32
N VAL A 74 31.70 -28.53 -8.07
CA VAL A 74 31.18 -27.29 -8.67
C VAL A 74 29.92 -26.81 -7.94
N THR A 75 30.03 -25.67 -7.24
CA THR A 75 28.93 -24.96 -6.55
C THR A 75 27.73 -24.60 -7.43
N TYR A 76 27.86 -24.74 -8.76
CA TYR A 76 26.82 -24.47 -9.76
C TYR A 76 25.92 -25.67 -10.08
N GLU A 77 26.15 -26.86 -9.51
CA GLU A 77 25.36 -28.07 -9.78
C GLU A 77 23.86 -27.87 -9.50
N SER A 78 23.49 -27.24 -8.37
CA SER A 78 22.08 -26.97 -8.04
C SER A 78 21.42 -26.01 -9.02
N ILE A 79 22.17 -25.01 -9.52
CA ILE A 79 21.69 -24.06 -10.52
C ILE A 79 21.51 -24.76 -11.86
N LEU A 80 22.45 -25.62 -12.27
CA LEU A 80 22.33 -26.36 -13.52
C LEU A 80 21.19 -27.39 -13.49
N MET A 81 21.00 -28.06 -12.34
CA MET A 81 19.87 -28.96 -12.12
C MET A 81 18.53 -28.21 -12.18
N LEU A 82 18.47 -26.97 -11.69
CA LEU A 82 17.30 -26.10 -11.86
C LEU A 82 17.06 -25.77 -13.34
N TYR A 83 18.09 -25.51 -14.14
CA TYR A 83 17.94 -25.29 -15.58
C TYR A 83 17.45 -26.54 -16.32
N VAL A 84 18.01 -27.71 -16.02
CA VAL A 84 17.54 -29.00 -16.54
C VAL A 84 16.06 -29.20 -16.19
N TYR A 85 15.68 -28.92 -14.96
CA TYR A 85 14.29 -28.99 -14.50
C TYR A 85 13.35 -28.05 -15.27
N LEU A 86 13.76 -26.79 -15.47
CA LEU A 86 12.97 -25.80 -16.22
C LEU A 86 12.81 -26.19 -17.70
N ILE A 87 13.88 -26.69 -18.33
CA ILE A 87 13.82 -27.21 -19.70
C ILE A 87 12.90 -28.44 -19.74
N SER A 88 12.97 -29.31 -18.73
CA SER A 88 12.13 -30.50 -18.61
C SER A 88 10.64 -30.15 -18.56
N ILE A 89 10.26 -29.19 -17.72
CA ILE A 89 8.88 -28.70 -17.67
C ILE A 89 8.47 -28.13 -19.03
N SER A 90 9.36 -27.38 -19.68
CA SER A 90 9.02 -26.71 -20.94
C SER A 90 8.70 -27.68 -22.09
N TYR A 91 9.36 -28.84 -22.18
CA TYR A 91 9.04 -29.81 -23.24
C TYR A 91 7.77 -30.60 -22.89
N ILE A 92 7.51 -30.89 -21.61
CA ILE A 92 6.27 -31.56 -21.18
C ILE A 92 5.06 -30.72 -21.60
N VAL A 93 5.15 -29.41 -21.43
CA VAL A 93 4.11 -28.46 -21.81
C VAL A 93 3.89 -28.44 -23.32
N ASP A 94 4.96 -28.47 -24.12
CA ASP A 94 4.86 -28.58 -25.57
C ASP A 94 4.20 -29.91 -25.98
N ALA A 95 4.53 -31.01 -25.31
CA ALA A 95 3.94 -32.32 -25.57
C ALA A 95 2.42 -32.31 -25.25
N ILE A 96 2.02 -31.72 -24.14
CA ILE A 96 0.59 -31.53 -23.81
C ILE A 96 -0.09 -30.65 -24.88
N ALA A 97 0.56 -29.59 -25.36
CA ALA A 97 0.02 -28.74 -26.40
C ALA A 97 -0.23 -29.50 -27.71
N VAL A 98 0.73 -30.34 -28.12
CA VAL A 98 0.57 -31.22 -29.29
C VAL A 98 -0.58 -32.21 -29.09
N ILE A 99 -0.68 -32.86 -27.93
CA ILE A 99 -1.77 -33.80 -27.62
C ILE A 99 -3.13 -33.10 -27.69
N VAL A 100 -3.27 -31.93 -27.06
CA VAL A 100 -4.51 -31.14 -27.07
C VAL A 100 -4.89 -30.75 -28.49
N ARG A 101 -3.93 -30.28 -29.31
CA ARG A 101 -4.20 -29.90 -30.70
C ARG A 101 -4.59 -31.10 -31.56
N ILE A 102 -3.97 -32.27 -31.39
CA ILE A 102 -4.34 -33.49 -32.12
C ILE A 102 -5.76 -33.96 -31.72
N LEU A 103 -6.01 -34.12 -30.41
CA LEU A 103 -7.30 -34.61 -29.91
C LEU A 103 -8.46 -33.68 -30.25
N THR A 104 -8.20 -32.38 -30.34
CA THR A 104 -9.23 -31.39 -30.66
C THR A 104 -9.33 -31.03 -32.13
N LEU A 105 -8.55 -31.69 -33.01
CA LEU A 105 -8.47 -31.38 -34.44
C LEU A 105 -8.14 -29.89 -34.68
N ASP A 106 -7.13 -29.41 -33.97
CA ASP A 106 -6.59 -28.04 -33.98
C ASP A 106 -7.60 -26.95 -33.56
N LYS A 107 -8.69 -27.33 -32.87
CA LYS A 107 -9.68 -26.37 -32.36
C LYS A 107 -9.23 -25.66 -31.09
N TYR A 108 -8.41 -26.32 -30.28
CA TYR A 108 -7.89 -25.77 -29.03
C TYR A 108 -6.38 -25.97 -28.91
N THR A 109 -5.77 -25.10 -28.11
CA THR A 109 -4.33 -25.04 -27.85
C THR A 109 -4.07 -24.68 -26.40
N LEU A 110 -2.81 -24.70 -25.98
CA LEU A 110 -2.42 -24.21 -24.66
C LEU A 110 -2.05 -22.73 -24.70
N GLU A 111 -2.37 -22.02 -23.62
CA GLU A 111 -1.81 -20.70 -23.40
C GLU A 111 -0.27 -20.79 -23.26
N SER A 112 0.46 -19.85 -23.85
CA SER A 112 1.91 -19.72 -23.58
C SER A 112 2.12 -19.13 -22.20
N CYS A 113 3.06 -19.69 -21.42
CA CYS A 113 3.38 -19.18 -20.08
C CYS A 113 3.86 -17.72 -20.14
N ASN A 114 4.63 -17.34 -21.16
CA ASN A 114 5.13 -15.99 -21.35
C ASN A 114 4.91 -15.51 -22.80
N ASP A 115 4.81 -14.20 -22.98
CA ASP A 115 4.70 -13.50 -24.26
C ASP A 115 5.74 -12.38 -24.35
N PHE A 116 7.00 -12.78 -24.59
CA PHE A 116 8.18 -11.92 -24.67
C PHE A 116 8.19 -10.76 -23.65
N PRO A 117 8.20 -11.07 -22.34
CA PRO A 117 8.05 -10.07 -21.28
C PRO A 117 9.15 -8.99 -21.28
N ILE A 118 10.34 -9.32 -21.79
CA ILE A 118 11.46 -8.38 -21.94
C ILE A 118 11.15 -7.19 -22.86
N PHE A 119 10.19 -7.32 -23.78
CA PHE A 119 9.77 -6.24 -24.68
C PHE A 119 8.59 -5.43 -24.14
N SER A 120 8.22 -5.62 -22.87
CA SER A 120 7.17 -4.81 -22.24
C SER A 120 7.58 -3.34 -22.16
N LEU A 121 6.66 -2.44 -22.52
CA LEU A 121 6.85 -0.98 -22.44
C LEU A 121 6.33 -0.41 -21.11
N SER A 122 5.72 -1.26 -20.26
CA SER A 122 5.22 -0.87 -18.95
C SER A 122 5.12 -2.04 -17.99
N LEU A 123 5.17 -1.75 -16.69
CA LEU A 123 4.94 -2.75 -15.64
C LEU A 123 3.55 -3.40 -15.73
N ARG A 124 2.54 -2.63 -16.12
CA ARG A 124 1.17 -3.16 -16.30
C ARG A 124 1.13 -4.19 -17.43
N GLU A 125 1.82 -3.93 -18.53
CA GLU A 125 1.92 -4.85 -19.66
C GLU A 125 2.77 -6.08 -19.29
N PHE A 126 3.90 -5.87 -18.61
CA PHE A 126 4.77 -6.94 -18.12
C PHE A 126 3.97 -7.94 -17.27
N TRP A 127 3.39 -7.48 -16.15
CA TRP A 127 2.71 -8.37 -15.20
C TRP A 127 1.31 -8.81 -15.65
N GLY A 128 0.61 -7.99 -16.43
CA GLY A 128 -0.79 -8.23 -16.76
C GLY A 128 -1.04 -8.95 -18.09
N GLN A 129 -0.07 -8.95 -19.01
CA GLN A 129 -0.28 -9.49 -20.35
C GLN A 129 0.82 -10.43 -20.82
N ARG A 130 2.06 -10.21 -20.37
CA ARG A 130 3.23 -10.88 -20.95
C ARG A 130 3.89 -11.91 -20.05
N TYR A 131 4.05 -11.62 -18.77
CA TYR A 131 4.70 -12.50 -17.81
C TYR A 131 3.69 -13.43 -17.14
N ASN A 132 4.04 -14.71 -17.03
CA ASN A 132 3.29 -15.72 -16.29
C ASN A 132 1.77 -15.69 -16.54
N ARG A 133 1.42 -15.76 -17.82
CA ARG A 133 0.03 -15.70 -18.30
C ARG A 133 -0.82 -16.82 -17.74
N TRP A 134 -0.24 -17.98 -17.42
CA TRP A 134 -0.98 -19.07 -16.78
C TRP A 134 -1.56 -18.67 -15.44
N VAL A 135 -0.71 -18.17 -14.53
CA VAL A 135 -1.17 -17.69 -13.22
C VAL A 135 -2.13 -16.52 -13.40
N GLY A 136 -1.86 -15.63 -14.35
CA GLY A 136 -2.76 -14.53 -14.70
C GLY A 136 -4.17 -15.00 -15.09
N THR A 137 -4.29 -15.98 -15.99
CA THR A 137 -5.57 -16.55 -16.43
C THR A 137 -6.25 -17.32 -15.31
N ILE A 138 -5.52 -18.15 -14.56
CA ILE A 138 -6.07 -18.89 -13.41
C ILE A 138 -6.65 -17.93 -12.38
N PHE A 139 -5.92 -16.87 -12.01
CA PHE A 139 -6.42 -15.88 -11.05
C PHE A 139 -7.56 -15.05 -11.61
N LYS A 140 -7.53 -14.73 -12.90
CA LYS A 140 -8.65 -14.04 -13.54
C LYS A 140 -9.93 -14.86 -13.44
N GLU A 141 -9.88 -16.14 -13.79
CA GLU A 141 -11.05 -17.02 -13.81
C GLU A 141 -11.48 -17.48 -12.42
N SER A 142 -10.52 -17.75 -11.52
CA SER A 142 -10.80 -18.32 -10.19
C SER A 142 -11.10 -17.27 -9.12
N ILE A 143 -10.61 -16.03 -9.28
CA ILE A 143 -10.68 -15.00 -8.24
C ILE A 143 -11.31 -13.73 -8.80
N PHE A 144 -10.73 -13.14 -9.85
CA PHE A 144 -11.13 -11.82 -10.32
C PHE A 144 -12.58 -11.80 -10.82
N GLU A 145 -12.95 -12.66 -11.77
CA GLU A 145 -14.30 -12.64 -12.36
C GLU A 145 -15.37 -13.02 -11.33
N PRO A 146 -15.21 -14.05 -10.47
CA PRO A 146 -16.18 -14.36 -9.42
C PRO A 146 -16.40 -13.20 -8.42
N ILE A 147 -15.33 -12.59 -7.93
CA ILE A 147 -15.42 -11.46 -6.98
C ILE A 147 -15.99 -10.22 -7.68
N ARG A 148 -15.60 -9.97 -8.94
CA ARG A 148 -16.15 -8.87 -9.72
C ARG A 148 -17.65 -9.05 -9.96
N SER A 149 -18.11 -10.26 -10.28
CA SER A 149 -19.54 -10.52 -10.48
C SER A 149 -20.34 -10.36 -9.20
N GLU A 150 -19.80 -10.82 -8.07
CA GLU A 150 -20.47 -10.74 -6.77
C GLU A 150 -20.61 -9.30 -6.28
N PHE A 151 -19.52 -8.52 -6.33
CA PHE A 151 -19.49 -7.15 -5.81
C PHE A 151 -19.75 -6.08 -6.87
N SER A 152 -19.99 -6.47 -8.12
CA SER A 152 -20.12 -5.56 -9.29
C SER A 152 -19.00 -4.52 -9.38
N SER A 153 -17.80 -4.84 -8.88
CA SER A 153 -16.69 -3.90 -8.74
C SER A 153 -15.38 -4.51 -9.22
N SER A 154 -14.86 -3.98 -10.33
CA SER A 154 -13.55 -4.37 -10.85
C SER A 154 -12.41 -3.99 -9.90
N THR A 155 -12.59 -2.96 -9.08
CA THR A 155 -11.60 -2.54 -8.09
C THR A 155 -11.47 -3.57 -6.98
N ILE A 156 -12.61 -4.05 -6.46
CA ILE A 156 -12.62 -5.08 -5.41
C ILE A 156 -12.05 -6.40 -5.95
N GLY A 157 -12.50 -6.83 -7.15
CA GLY A 157 -11.95 -8.02 -7.80
C GLY A 157 -10.43 -7.93 -8.01
N GLY A 158 -9.94 -6.78 -8.46
CA GLY A 158 -8.52 -6.53 -8.65
C GLY A 158 -7.73 -6.54 -7.33
N LEU A 159 -8.24 -5.90 -6.29
CA LEU A 159 -7.61 -5.85 -4.97
C LEU A 159 -7.52 -7.23 -4.33
N THR A 160 -8.61 -8.00 -4.35
CA THR A 160 -8.63 -9.37 -3.84
C THR A 160 -7.64 -10.26 -4.59
N THR A 161 -7.62 -10.16 -5.92
CA THR A 161 -6.67 -10.91 -6.75
C THR A 161 -5.22 -10.54 -6.42
N PHE A 162 -4.93 -9.26 -6.21
CA PHE A 162 -3.61 -8.80 -5.80
C PHE A 162 -3.18 -9.36 -4.44
N ILE A 163 -4.08 -9.37 -3.45
CA ILE A 163 -3.80 -9.92 -2.11
C ILE A 163 -3.52 -11.42 -2.19
N VAL A 164 -4.38 -12.19 -2.86
CA VAL A 164 -4.20 -13.64 -3.00
C VAL A 164 -2.92 -13.97 -3.75
N SER A 165 -2.61 -13.22 -4.81
CA SER A 165 -1.33 -13.34 -5.52
C SER A 165 -0.13 -13.07 -4.61
N GLY A 166 -0.21 -12.03 -3.77
CA GLY A 166 0.85 -11.71 -2.81
C GLY A 166 1.09 -12.83 -1.79
N LEU A 167 0.02 -13.39 -1.23
CA LEU A 167 0.09 -14.55 -0.33
C LEU A 167 0.71 -15.78 -1.01
N PHE A 168 0.38 -16.01 -2.28
CA PHE A 168 0.97 -17.10 -3.05
C PHE A 168 2.48 -16.93 -3.24
N HIS A 169 2.96 -15.70 -3.47
CA HIS A 169 4.40 -15.43 -3.56
C HIS A 169 5.11 -15.60 -2.22
N VAL A 170 4.48 -15.20 -1.10
CA VAL A 170 5.00 -15.43 0.26
C VAL A 170 5.14 -16.93 0.53
N HIS A 171 4.10 -17.71 0.20
CA HIS A 171 4.14 -19.18 0.31
C HIS A 171 5.22 -19.80 -0.57
N ALA A 172 5.28 -19.40 -1.84
CA ALA A 172 6.28 -19.92 -2.78
C ALA A 172 7.71 -19.59 -2.32
N ALA A 173 7.96 -18.38 -1.84
CA ALA A 173 9.26 -17.99 -1.28
C ALA A 173 9.59 -18.83 -0.03
N TYR A 174 8.63 -18.97 0.90
CA TYR A 174 8.83 -19.76 2.11
C TYR A 174 9.12 -21.24 1.82
N VAL A 175 8.34 -21.87 0.94
CA VAL A 175 8.55 -23.28 0.57
C VAL A 175 9.86 -23.49 -0.19
N THR A 176 10.26 -22.54 -1.04
CA THR A 176 11.48 -22.67 -1.87
C THR A 176 12.74 -22.45 -1.05
N PHE A 177 12.76 -21.43 -0.20
CA PHE A 177 13.97 -21.01 0.51
C PHE A 177 14.02 -21.44 1.96
N GLY A 178 12.89 -21.86 2.56
CA GLY A 178 12.81 -22.25 3.98
C GLY A 178 13.10 -21.12 4.97
N ASP A 179 13.31 -19.90 4.47
CA ASP A 179 13.79 -18.76 5.26
C ASP A 179 12.79 -17.60 5.19
N ILE A 180 12.30 -17.22 6.37
CA ILE A 180 11.35 -16.12 6.56
C ILE A 180 11.99 -14.75 6.31
N SER A 181 13.32 -14.66 6.40
CA SER A 181 14.07 -13.42 6.14
C SER A 181 13.88 -12.91 4.70
N THR A 182 13.58 -13.83 3.77
CA THR A 182 13.34 -13.52 2.35
C THR A 182 11.96 -12.92 2.07
N LEU A 183 11.04 -12.97 3.04
CA LEU A 183 9.67 -12.48 2.86
C LEU A 183 9.60 -10.97 2.72
N PHE A 184 10.30 -10.23 3.58
CA PHE A 184 10.27 -8.77 3.56
C PHE A 184 10.85 -8.19 2.26
N PRO A 185 12.04 -8.63 1.78
CA PRO A 185 12.56 -8.22 0.47
C PRO A 185 11.61 -8.56 -0.69
N SER A 186 11.01 -9.76 -0.68
CA SER A 186 10.06 -10.19 -1.71
C SER A 186 8.81 -9.31 -1.73
N PHE A 187 8.24 -9.03 -0.55
CA PHE A 187 7.11 -8.12 -0.41
C PHE A 187 7.44 -6.70 -0.88
N MET A 188 8.60 -6.16 -0.47
CA MET A 188 9.05 -4.83 -0.89
C MET A 188 9.21 -4.73 -2.41
N PHE A 189 9.75 -5.76 -3.06
CA PHE A 189 9.86 -5.81 -4.52
C PHE A 189 8.48 -5.63 -5.20
N PHE A 190 7.48 -6.43 -4.83
CA PHE A 190 6.14 -6.32 -5.42
C PHE A 190 5.44 -5.02 -5.04
N PHE A 191 5.59 -4.58 -3.78
CA PHE A 191 4.99 -3.34 -3.30
C PHE A 191 5.51 -2.11 -4.04
N LEU A 192 6.83 -2.01 -4.26
CA LEU A 192 7.42 -0.91 -5.00
C LEU A 192 6.99 -0.90 -6.49
N HIS A 193 6.87 -2.08 -7.11
CA HIS A 193 6.33 -2.19 -8.46
C HIS A 193 4.85 -1.77 -8.56
N ALA A 194 4.05 -2.11 -7.55
CA ALA A 194 2.66 -1.69 -7.46
C ALA A 194 2.55 -0.16 -7.31
N LEU A 195 3.35 0.45 -6.42
CA LEU A 195 3.40 1.91 -6.25
C LEU A 195 3.82 2.63 -7.54
N LYS A 196 4.82 2.11 -8.27
CA LYS A 196 5.24 2.67 -9.56
C LYS A 196 4.14 2.60 -10.62
N SER A 197 3.39 1.49 -10.65
CA SER A 197 2.26 1.31 -11.56
C SER A 197 1.11 2.27 -11.22
N LEU A 198 0.80 2.41 -9.93
CA LEU A 198 -0.19 3.36 -9.43
C LEU A 198 0.20 4.81 -9.75
N ALA A 199 1.46 5.18 -9.51
CA ALA A 199 1.97 6.52 -9.79
C ALA A 199 1.85 6.87 -11.28
N LYS A 200 2.18 5.93 -12.18
CA LYS A 200 1.99 6.11 -13.63
C LYS A 200 0.50 6.37 -13.94
N LYS A 201 -0.40 5.57 -13.36
CA LYS A 201 -1.83 5.73 -13.63
C LYS A 201 -2.42 7.02 -13.05
N ALA A 202 -1.98 7.41 -11.85
CA ALA A 202 -2.35 8.68 -11.24
C ALA A 202 -1.94 9.87 -12.12
N LYS A 203 -0.73 9.83 -12.71
CA LYS A 203 -0.25 10.86 -13.63
C LYS A 203 -1.08 10.92 -14.92
N GLU A 204 -1.42 9.77 -15.52
CA GLU A 204 -2.31 9.70 -16.70
C GLU A 204 -3.67 10.33 -16.41
N LEU A 205 -4.22 10.11 -15.22
CA LEU A 205 -5.53 10.62 -14.80
C LEU A 205 -5.49 12.06 -14.27
N LYS A 206 -4.32 12.71 -14.25
CA LYS A 206 -4.11 14.02 -13.61
C LYS A 206 -4.65 14.06 -12.18
N ALA A 207 -4.44 12.96 -11.44
CA ALA A 207 -4.94 12.81 -10.09
C ALA A 207 -4.36 13.87 -9.15
N THR A 208 -5.17 14.31 -8.21
CA THR A 208 -4.80 15.26 -7.16
C THR A 208 -4.45 14.53 -5.88
N VAL A 209 -3.58 15.13 -5.06
CA VAL A 209 -3.20 14.58 -3.77
C VAL A 209 -3.99 15.28 -2.68
N HIS A 210 -4.62 14.49 -1.80
CA HIS A 210 -5.38 14.99 -0.66
C HIS A 210 -4.86 14.32 0.60
N LEU A 211 -4.43 15.11 1.58
CA LEU A 211 -3.92 14.58 2.84
C LEU A 211 -4.33 15.47 4.02
N PRO A 212 -4.64 14.88 5.19
CA PRO A 212 -4.74 15.65 6.43
C PRO A 212 -3.35 16.17 6.83
N ARG A 213 -3.32 17.23 7.64
CA ARG A 213 -2.09 17.64 8.33
C ARG A 213 -1.64 16.52 9.28
N ILE A 214 -0.54 15.85 8.96
CA ILE A 214 0.00 14.71 9.72
C ILE A 214 0.81 15.20 10.91
N GLY A 215 0.83 14.42 12.00
CA GLY A 215 1.73 14.65 13.15
C GLY A 215 1.37 15.86 14.01
N VAL A 216 0.11 16.28 13.97
CA VAL A 216 -0.44 17.23 14.95
C VAL A 216 -0.50 16.51 16.31
N GLY A 217 0.10 17.09 17.35
CA GLY A 217 0.16 16.47 18.68
C GLY A 217 1.33 15.53 18.94
N SER A 218 2.11 15.15 17.92
CA SER A 218 3.27 14.27 18.10
C SER A 218 4.52 15.07 18.51
N GLN A 219 5.11 14.72 19.67
CA GLN A 219 6.38 15.29 20.10
C GLN A 219 7.48 15.04 19.04
N GLY A 220 8.23 16.09 18.70
CA GLY A 220 9.34 16.02 17.74
C GLY A 220 8.95 15.97 16.25
N PHE A 221 7.66 15.95 15.89
CA PHE A 221 7.26 15.91 14.49
C PHE A 221 7.38 17.29 13.81
N ASN A 222 8.29 17.39 12.83
CA ASN A 222 8.51 18.64 12.08
C ASN A 222 7.59 18.75 10.86
N TRP A 223 6.37 19.25 11.07
CA TRP A 223 5.42 19.51 9.99
C TRP A 223 5.99 20.43 8.89
N TYR A 224 6.73 21.48 9.24
CA TYR A 224 7.29 22.42 8.26
C TYR A 224 8.31 21.74 7.33
N GLY A 225 9.09 20.80 7.86
CA GLY A 225 9.97 19.95 7.06
C GLY A 225 9.17 19.11 6.07
N THR A 226 8.13 18.43 6.56
CA THR A 226 7.22 17.62 5.74
C THR A 226 6.53 18.44 4.65
N GLU A 227 6.03 19.63 4.99
CA GLU A 227 5.39 20.55 4.05
C GLU A 227 6.35 21.02 2.96
N LYS A 228 7.61 21.33 3.32
CA LYS A 228 8.66 21.63 2.33
C LYS A 228 8.90 20.45 1.39
N LEU A 229 8.93 19.22 1.90
CA LEU A 229 9.08 18.01 1.08
C LEU A 229 7.86 17.81 0.16
N ILE A 230 6.64 17.98 0.68
CA ILE A 230 5.40 17.93 -0.11
C ILE A 230 5.44 18.95 -1.25
N LYS A 231 5.77 20.22 -0.94
CA LYS A 231 5.90 21.27 -1.94
C LYS A 231 6.98 20.96 -2.97
N LYS A 232 8.14 20.44 -2.53
CA LYS A 232 9.27 20.08 -3.40
C LYS A 232 8.94 18.91 -4.32
N TYR A 233 8.29 17.86 -3.85
CA TYR A 233 8.08 16.64 -4.63
C TYR A 233 6.73 16.59 -5.36
N LEU A 234 5.71 17.33 -4.89
CA LEU A 234 4.38 17.33 -5.47
C LEU A 234 4.04 18.67 -6.14
N SER A 235 3.85 19.73 -5.36
CA SER A 235 3.32 21.00 -5.87
C SER A 235 4.23 21.66 -6.91
N SER A 236 5.54 21.68 -6.69
CA SER A 236 6.50 22.26 -7.63
C SER A 236 6.57 21.52 -8.98
N ARG A 237 6.09 20.27 -9.02
CA ARG A 237 6.00 19.44 -10.23
C ARG A 237 4.63 19.53 -10.91
N GLY A 238 3.79 20.49 -10.50
CA GLY A 238 2.47 20.73 -11.09
C GLY A 238 1.38 19.75 -10.62
N ILE A 239 1.60 19.02 -9.53
CA ILE A 239 0.60 18.11 -8.96
C ILE A 239 -0.25 18.89 -7.94
N SER A 240 -1.54 19.11 -8.24
CA SER A 240 -2.48 19.76 -7.31
C SER A 240 -2.55 18.97 -6.01
N THR A 241 -2.18 19.63 -4.91
CA THR A 241 -2.04 19.03 -3.59
C THR A 241 -2.85 19.86 -2.60
N TYR A 242 -3.74 19.20 -1.87
CA TYR A 242 -4.63 19.82 -0.89
C TYR A 242 -4.32 19.25 0.50
N ILE A 243 -3.95 20.14 1.42
CA ILE A 243 -3.69 19.81 2.82
C ILE A 243 -4.85 20.32 3.65
N TYR A 244 -5.49 19.41 4.39
CA TYR A 244 -6.60 19.77 5.26
C TYR A 244 -6.09 20.16 6.64
N TYR A 245 -6.44 21.38 7.05
CA TYR A 245 -6.26 21.85 8.42
C TYR A 245 -7.54 21.57 9.22
N PHE A 246 -7.36 21.20 10.49
CA PHE A 246 -8.48 21.01 11.40
C PHE A 246 -9.16 22.36 11.67
N LYS A 247 -10.49 22.38 11.62
CA LYS A 247 -11.29 23.56 11.91
C LYS A 247 -11.36 23.71 13.44
N ARG A 248 -10.89 24.84 13.95
CA ARG A 248 -11.05 25.22 15.37
C ARG A 248 -12.53 25.47 15.66
N GLU A 249 -13.03 25.04 16.82
CA GLU A 249 -14.34 25.49 17.29
C GLU A 249 -14.20 26.95 17.67
N SER A 250 -14.38 27.83 16.69
CA SER A 250 -14.51 29.26 16.93
C SER A 250 -15.56 29.45 18.02
N ALA A 251 -15.15 29.98 19.18
CA ALA A 251 -16.03 30.44 20.23
C ALA A 251 -17.22 31.15 19.56
N THR A 252 -18.40 30.57 19.74
CA THR A 252 -19.66 31.06 19.20
C THR A 252 -19.87 32.49 19.65
N THR A 253 -19.40 33.45 18.86
CA THR A 253 -19.99 34.79 18.84
C THR A 253 -21.33 34.62 18.15
N ASN A 254 -22.38 34.57 18.98
CA ASN A 254 -23.77 34.63 18.57
C ASN A 254 -24.00 35.89 17.73
N ASN A 255 -23.83 35.80 16.42
CA ASN A 255 -24.36 36.79 15.49
C ASN A 255 -25.24 36.08 14.45
N LYS A 256 -26.53 35.97 14.79
CA LYS A 256 -27.61 35.70 13.84
C LYS A 256 -27.68 36.84 12.84
N ARG A 257 -27.27 36.60 11.59
CA ARG A 257 -27.74 37.31 10.38
C ARG A 257 -27.71 36.30 9.23
N SER A 258 -28.84 35.64 8.93
CA SER A 258 -29.95 36.06 8.06
C SER A 258 -29.73 35.66 6.60
N ASN A 259 -30.46 34.61 6.21
CA ASN A 259 -31.01 34.26 4.89
C ASN A 259 -30.33 34.82 3.62
N GLU A 260 -29.74 33.92 2.83
CA GLU A 260 -29.87 34.00 1.36
C GLU A 260 -30.28 32.63 0.81
N GLN A 261 -31.44 32.64 0.15
CA GLN A 261 -32.05 31.50 -0.54
C GLN A 261 -31.34 31.21 -1.85
N SER A 262 -30.98 29.94 -2.02
CA SER A 262 -30.49 29.34 -3.27
C SER A 262 -31.62 29.16 -4.28
N TYR A 263 -31.36 29.52 -5.55
CA TYR A 263 -32.17 29.14 -6.70
C TYR A 263 -31.32 28.33 -7.70
N GLY A 264 -31.73 27.08 -7.93
CA GLY A 264 -31.68 26.39 -9.24
C GLY A 264 -30.37 25.73 -9.68
N ASN A 265 -30.26 24.40 -9.54
CA ASN A 265 -30.50 23.47 -10.67
C ASN A 265 -30.23 22.01 -10.29
N ASN A 266 -31.31 21.21 -10.36
CA ASN A 266 -31.33 19.78 -10.11
C ASN A 266 -30.80 18.98 -11.31
N LYS A 267 -29.54 18.52 -11.27
CA LYS A 267 -29.11 17.30 -11.98
C LYS A 267 -27.77 16.71 -11.52
N ARG A 268 -27.54 16.60 -10.20
CA ARG A 268 -26.35 15.92 -9.64
C ARG A 268 -26.65 14.97 -8.46
N LEU A 269 -27.91 14.53 -8.37
CA LEU A 269 -28.46 13.81 -7.24
C LEU A 269 -28.24 12.28 -7.33
N SER A 270 -26.99 11.84 -7.37
CA SER A 270 -26.65 10.44 -7.08
C SER A 270 -25.19 10.22 -6.66
N ILE A 271 -24.30 11.18 -6.95
CA ILE A 271 -22.87 11.11 -6.54
C ILE A 271 -22.63 11.85 -5.21
N GLU A 272 -23.45 12.86 -4.87
CA GLU A 272 -23.29 13.64 -3.63
C GLU A 272 -23.68 12.91 -2.34
N LYS A 273 -24.55 11.87 -2.41
CA LYS A 273 -24.93 11.11 -1.20
C LYS A 273 -23.77 10.27 -0.64
N GLY A 274 -22.85 9.81 -1.49
CA GLY A 274 -21.64 9.09 -1.05
C GLY A 274 -20.57 10.03 -0.49
N ILE A 275 -20.45 11.24 -1.04
CA ILE A 275 -19.47 12.25 -0.61
C ILE A 275 -19.87 12.91 0.71
N ASN A 276 -21.18 13.12 0.94
CA ASN A 276 -21.69 13.73 2.17
C ASN A 276 -21.54 12.84 3.41
N ASN A 277 -21.47 11.51 3.26
CA ASN A 277 -21.19 10.61 4.39
C ASN A 277 -19.70 10.58 4.77
N ILE A 278 -18.78 10.81 3.82
CA ILE A 278 -17.34 10.90 4.12
C ILE A 278 -17.03 12.22 4.84
N ASN A 279 -17.75 13.30 4.52
CA ASN A 279 -17.64 14.59 5.22
C ASN A 279 -18.17 14.56 6.67
N ARG A 280 -18.77 13.45 7.14
CA ARG A 280 -19.26 13.31 8.52
C ARG A 280 -18.35 12.52 9.45
N LEU A 281 -17.22 11.99 8.97
CA LEU A 281 -16.08 11.71 9.83
C LEU A 281 -15.45 13.07 10.17
N LYS A 282 -16.12 13.84 11.04
CA LYS A 282 -15.48 14.93 11.77
C LYS A 282 -14.36 14.28 12.58
N LEU A 283 -13.14 14.23 12.03
CA LEU A 283 -11.95 14.09 12.87
C LEU A 283 -11.87 15.36 13.70
N HIS A 284 -12.60 15.37 14.82
CA HIS A 284 -12.50 16.39 15.83
C HIS A 284 -11.23 16.07 16.62
N MET A 285 -10.23 16.93 16.49
CA MET A 285 -9.04 16.86 17.33
C MET A 285 -9.47 17.13 18.78
N PRO A 286 -8.93 16.41 19.78
CA PRO A 286 -9.24 16.67 21.17
C PRO A 286 -9.02 18.16 21.52
N SER A 287 -10.07 18.87 21.92
CA SER A 287 -10.03 20.29 22.30
C SER A 287 -9.82 20.45 23.82
N TYR A 288 -8.89 19.69 24.39
CA TYR A 288 -8.70 19.66 25.85
C TYR A 288 -8.05 20.95 26.41
N LEU A 289 -7.49 21.82 25.56
CA LEU A 289 -7.03 23.16 25.95
C LEU A 289 -8.07 24.25 25.64
N SER A 290 -9.29 23.88 25.25
CA SER A 290 -10.39 24.83 25.04
C SER A 290 -10.60 25.73 26.27
N GLY A 291 -10.67 27.05 26.03
CA GLY A 291 -10.87 28.06 27.07
C GLY A 291 -9.62 28.38 27.91
N ILE A 292 -8.46 27.84 27.53
CA ILE A 292 -7.18 28.18 28.15
C ILE A 292 -6.51 29.29 27.36
N HIS A 293 -6.04 30.32 28.06
CA HIS A 293 -5.27 31.44 27.53
C HIS A 293 -3.91 31.43 28.18
N VAL A 294 -2.89 31.22 27.37
CA VAL A 294 -1.51 30.99 27.83
C VAL A 294 -0.65 32.22 27.55
N PHE A 295 0.02 32.73 28.57
CA PHE A 295 1.12 33.68 28.42
C PHE A 295 2.44 32.97 28.70
N PHE A 296 3.45 33.16 27.83
CA PHE A 296 4.78 32.54 27.98
C PHE A 296 5.77 33.57 28.54
N HIS A 297 6.30 33.34 29.73
CA HIS A 297 7.24 34.23 30.41
C HIS A 297 8.65 33.62 30.46
N ASP A 298 9.64 34.38 29.96
CA ASP A 298 11.08 34.04 29.96
C ASP A 298 11.41 32.61 29.49
N ILE A 299 10.89 32.24 28.31
CA ILE A 299 11.12 30.92 27.68
C ILE A 299 11.88 31.11 26.39
N ASP A 300 12.80 30.19 26.09
CA ASP A 300 13.55 30.21 24.85
C ASP A 300 12.63 30.17 23.62
N GLU A 301 13.01 30.92 22.59
CA GLU A 301 12.18 31.11 21.39
C GLU A 301 11.85 29.82 20.64
N ASN A 302 12.70 28.79 20.73
CA ASN A 302 12.44 27.51 20.05
C ASN A 302 11.39 26.69 20.80
N THR A 303 11.50 26.59 22.12
CA THR A 303 10.54 25.92 23.00
C THR A 303 9.21 26.65 22.99
N LYS A 304 9.21 27.99 23.07
CA LYS A 304 8.01 28.82 22.94
C LYS A 304 7.29 28.51 21.64
N LYS A 305 7.96 28.60 20.47
CA LYS A 305 7.35 28.28 19.16
C LYS A 305 6.84 26.85 19.07
N ARG A 306 7.50 25.89 19.72
CA ARG A 306 7.05 24.49 19.77
C ARG A 306 5.75 24.37 20.57
N LEU A 307 5.73 24.89 21.80
CA LEU A 307 4.60 24.82 22.72
C LEU A 307 3.39 25.62 22.19
N GLN A 308 3.61 26.80 21.62
CA GLN A 308 2.55 27.60 20.99
C GLN A 308 1.79 26.82 19.92
N ARG A 309 2.50 26.01 19.10
CA ARG A 309 1.85 25.17 18.08
C ARG A 309 0.93 24.12 18.68
N PHE A 310 1.26 23.58 19.86
CA PHE A 310 0.44 22.61 20.56
C PHE A 310 -0.78 23.28 21.19
N VAL A 311 -0.59 24.44 21.83
CA VAL A 311 -1.70 25.23 22.40
C VAL A 311 -2.77 25.48 21.32
N TYR A 312 -2.38 26.04 20.17
CA TYR A 312 -3.33 26.26 19.07
C TYR A 312 -3.91 24.96 18.48
N ALA A 313 -3.14 23.87 18.44
CA ALA A 313 -3.60 22.61 17.86
C ALA A 313 -4.71 21.94 18.69
N PHE A 314 -4.73 22.17 20.00
CA PHE A 314 -5.67 21.57 20.95
C PHE A 314 -6.65 22.58 21.54
N ASP A 315 -6.89 23.67 20.79
CA ASP A 315 -7.92 24.69 21.03
C ASP A 315 -7.64 25.71 22.14
N GLY A 316 -6.39 25.87 22.56
CA GLY A 316 -5.99 26.97 23.45
C GLY A 316 -5.61 28.25 22.71
N ASP A 317 -5.70 29.37 23.43
CA ASP A 317 -5.30 30.70 23.00
C ASP A 317 -4.00 31.14 23.67
N ILE A 318 -3.33 32.10 23.03
CA ILE A 318 -2.03 32.61 23.47
C ILE A 318 -2.13 34.11 23.51
N ASP A 319 -1.88 34.67 24.68
CA ASP A 319 -1.92 36.10 24.90
C ASP A 319 -0.50 36.68 24.65
N GLU A 320 -0.41 37.79 23.92
CA GLU A 320 0.89 38.45 23.63
C GLU A 320 1.44 39.17 24.86
N THR A 321 0.56 39.63 25.75
CA THR A 321 0.85 40.30 27.01
C THR A 321 0.01 39.66 28.11
N ALA A 322 0.53 39.59 29.34
CA ALA A 322 -0.23 39.12 30.48
C ALA A 322 -1.40 40.09 30.77
N ASP A 323 -2.63 39.66 30.48
CA ASP A 323 -3.86 40.42 30.75
C ASP A 323 -4.64 39.73 31.88
N ALA A 324 -4.91 40.50 32.94
CA ALA A 324 -5.58 40.03 34.15
C ALA A 324 -6.99 39.46 33.90
N ASN A 325 -7.63 39.82 32.78
CA ASN A 325 -8.99 39.39 32.45
C ASN A 325 -9.07 38.18 31.52
N THR A 326 -8.06 37.97 30.66
CA THR A 326 -8.09 36.90 29.66
C THR A 326 -7.13 35.78 29.98
N THR A 327 -5.94 36.09 30.51
CA THR A 327 -4.89 35.10 30.74
C THR A 327 -5.29 34.19 31.89
N THR A 328 -5.33 32.87 31.64
CA THR A 328 -5.67 31.88 32.66
C THR A 328 -4.44 31.12 33.17
N HIS A 329 -3.41 30.96 32.33
CA HIS A 329 -2.20 30.21 32.68
C HIS A 329 -0.96 31.01 32.24
N ILE A 330 -0.03 31.25 33.16
CA ILE A 330 1.28 31.83 32.88
C ILE A 330 2.30 30.71 32.92
N LEU A 331 2.88 30.37 31.77
CA LEU A 331 3.90 29.33 31.66
C LEU A 331 5.29 29.95 31.78
N ALA A 332 6.07 29.47 32.75
CA ALA A 332 7.44 29.90 33.00
C ALA A 332 8.37 28.70 33.21
N ALA A 333 9.68 28.92 33.11
CA ALA A 333 10.68 27.91 33.48
C ALA A 333 10.70 27.71 35.02
N GLY A 334 11.08 26.51 35.48
CA GLY A 334 11.04 26.13 36.90
C GLY A 334 11.94 26.94 37.85
N ASN A 335 12.79 27.82 37.32
CA ASN A 335 13.68 28.70 38.08
C ASN A 335 13.24 30.18 38.03
N CYS A 336 11.98 30.47 37.67
CA CYS A 336 11.45 31.83 37.59
C CYS A 336 11.52 32.54 38.95
N GLN A 337 12.15 33.71 39.00
CA GLN A 337 12.25 34.54 40.21
C GLN A 337 11.10 35.55 40.33
N ASP A 338 10.35 35.77 39.25
CA ASP A 338 9.34 36.82 39.13
C ASP A 338 7.90 36.35 39.46
N ILE A 339 7.76 35.20 40.14
CA ILE A 339 6.46 34.56 40.42
C ILE A 339 5.48 35.51 41.11
N LEU A 340 5.94 36.22 42.16
CA LEU A 340 5.11 37.17 42.91
C LEU A 340 4.65 38.35 42.02
N ALA A 341 5.53 38.87 41.17
CA ALA A 341 5.20 39.97 40.27
C ALA A 341 4.21 39.54 39.16
N LEU A 342 4.32 38.30 38.68
CA LEU A 342 3.40 37.71 37.71
C LEU A 342 2.02 37.46 38.33
N GLN A 343 1.98 36.99 39.57
CA GLN A 343 0.73 36.77 40.31
C GLN A 343 0.03 38.09 40.63
N ASP A 344 0.78 39.14 40.99
CA ASP A 344 0.23 40.48 41.22
C ASP A 344 -0.33 41.10 39.93
N ALA A 345 0.34 40.89 38.80
CA ALA A 345 -0.11 41.40 37.50
C ALA A 345 -1.36 40.69 36.98
N CYS A 346 -1.53 39.40 37.29
CA CYS A 346 -2.62 38.56 36.82
C CYS A 346 -3.14 37.65 37.96
N PRO A 347 -3.92 38.18 38.91
CA PRO A 347 -4.31 37.45 40.12
C PRO A 347 -5.19 36.22 39.86
N ASN A 348 -5.87 36.19 38.71
CA ASN A 348 -6.72 35.06 38.29
C ASN A 348 -5.96 33.99 37.47
N ALA A 349 -4.72 34.26 37.07
CA ALA A 349 -3.90 33.33 36.31
C ALA A 349 -3.11 32.42 37.25
N ARG A 350 -2.91 31.16 36.86
CA ARG A 350 -2.04 30.20 37.57
C ARG A 350 -0.64 30.27 36.96
N VAL A 351 0.39 30.49 37.77
CA VAL A 351 1.81 30.46 37.35
C VAL A 351 2.31 29.01 37.41
N ILE A 352 2.66 28.44 36.26
CA ILE A 352 2.87 27.00 36.10
C ILE A 352 4.15 26.74 35.30
N ASN A 353 4.87 25.67 35.64
CA ASN A 353 6.01 25.17 34.89
C ASN A 353 5.60 24.72 33.47
N ILE A 354 6.41 25.06 32.46
CA ILE A 354 6.27 24.57 31.08
C ILE A 354 6.11 23.05 30.94
N GLU A 355 6.65 22.27 31.89
CA GLU A 355 6.52 20.81 31.94
C GLU A 355 5.07 20.34 31.99
N TRP A 356 4.14 21.14 32.54
CA TRP A 356 2.71 20.82 32.53
C TRP A 356 2.17 20.65 31.10
N LEU A 357 2.57 21.53 30.18
CA LEU A 357 2.09 21.49 28.80
C LEU A 357 2.69 20.28 28.06
N ASP A 358 3.96 19.97 28.31
CA ASP A 358 4.60 18.76 27.78
C ASP A 358 3.96 17.47 28.32
N ALA A 359 3.56 17.45 29.59
CA ALA A 359 2.83 16.35 30.19
C ALA A 359 1.40 16.23 29.61
N CYS A 360 0.70 17.34 29.36
CA CYS A 360 -0.60 17.34 28.69
C CYS A 360 -0.51 16.80 27.25
N ILE A 361 0.53 17.18 26.50
CA ILE A 361 0.80 16.66 25.15
C ILE A 361 1.07 15.16 25.20
N SER A 362 1.87 14.69 26.16
CA SER A 362 2.27 13.29 26.28
C SER A 362 1.09 12.38 26.65
N ASN A 363 0.19 12.85 27.52
CA ASN A 363 -0.99 12.11 27.95
C ASN A 363 -2.21 12.31 27.03
N GLY A 364 -2.16 13.30 26.13
CA GLY A 364 -3.27 13.62 25.23
C GLY A 364 -4.51 14.15 25.94
N THR A 365 -4.37 14.68 27.15
CA THR A 365 -5.47 15.17 28.00
C THR A 365 -5.01 16.39 28.81
N ARG A 366 -5.97 17.20 29.28
CA ARG A 366 -5.67 18.30 30.21
C ARG A 366 -5.40 17.73 31.59
N LEU A 367 -4.19 17.96 32.10
CA LEU A 367 -3.79 17.54 33.44
C LEU A 367 -4.09 18.63 34.47
N ASN A 368 -4.21 18.22 35.73
CA ASN A 368 -4.28 19.16 36.84
C ASN A 368 -2.94 19.93 36.95
N THR A 369 -3.03 21.22 37.25
CA THR A 369 -1.89 22.14 37.35
C THR A 369 -1.24 22.13 38.73
N ASP A 370 -1.91 21.61 39.77
CA ASP A 370 -1.44 21.69 41.18
C ASP A 370 -0.02 21.15 41.41
N ILE A 371 0.41 20.13 40.67
CA ILE A 371 1.76 19.54 40.80
C ILE A 371 2.83 20.29 39.99
N TYR A 372 2.42 21.29 39.21
CA TYR A 372 3.27 22.07 38.31
C TYR A 372 3.26 23.57 38.62
N GLU A 373 2.51 24.01 39.63
CA GLU A 373 2.54 25.40 40.09
C GLU A 373 3.92 25.75 40.66
N LEU A 374 4.36 26.98 40.42
CA LEU A 374 5.66 27.51 40.83
C LEU A 374 5.59 28.37 42.09
#